data_AF-A0A730N946-F1
#
_entry.id   AF-A0A730N946-F1
#
_cell.length_a   1.000
_cell.length_b   1.000
_cell.length_c   1.000
_cell.angle_alpha   90.00
_cell.angle_beta   90.00
_cell.angle_gamma   90.00
#
_symmetry.space_group_name_H-M   'P 1'
#
loop_
_entity.id
_entity.type
_entity.pdbx_description
1 polymer ?
#
loop_
_entity_poly.entity_id
_entity_poly.type
_entity_poly.pdbx_seq_one_letter_code
_entity_poly.pdbx_strand_id
1 'polypeptide(L)'
;DIFTQSLENGAAQSGIEIVLLNDKGQTLAQATSDAQGHVQLEADKAAALLLARKEEQTTLLDLTLPALDLSEFNVAGAPGYSKQFFMFGPRDLYRPGETVILNGLLRDSDGKTLPDQPVKLEVVKPDGQVMRTVVSQPENGLYRLNYPLDINAPTGLWHVRANTGDNLLRSWDFHVEDFMPERMALNLTAQKTPLAPADEVKFSVVGYYLYGAPANGNTLQGQLFLR
;
A
#
# COMPACT_ATOMS: atom_id res chain seq x y z
N ASP A 1 -19.41 10.73 -7.50
CA ASP A 1 -20.85 10.88 -7.22
C ASP A 1 -21.07 11.93 -6.13
N ILE A 2 -22.14 12.70 -6.23
CA ILE A 2 -22.58 13.71 -5.26
C ILE A 2 -24.04 13.43 -4.92
N PHE A 3 -24.41 13.54 -3.64
CA PHE A 3 -25.78 13.36 -3.17
C PHE A 3 -26.25 14.62 -2.45
N THR A 4 -27.38 15.17 -2.89
CA THR A 4 -27.95 16.41 -2.36
C THR A 4 -29.19 16.12 -1.53
N GLN A 5 -29.20 16.62 -0.30
CA GLN A 5 -30.27 16.37 0.68
C GLN A 5 -30.65 17.63 1.46
N SER A 6 -31.88 17.70 1.92
CA SER A 6 -32.34 18.76 2.83
C SER A 6 -31.76 18.53 4.24
N LEU A 7 -31.28 19.60 4.88
CA LEU A 7 -30.80 19.56 6.26
C LEU A 7 -31.94 19.34 7.27
N GLU A 8 -33.16 19.74 6.93
CA GLU A 8 -34.32 19.67 7.83
C GLU A 8 -34.73 18.22 8.12
N ASN A 9 -34.62 17.34 7.14
CA ASN A 9 -35.18 15.98 7.22
C ASN A 9 -34.34 14.90 6.53
N GLY A 10 -33.19 15.24 5.96
CA GLY A 10 -32.33 14.30 5.23
C GLY A 10 -32.91 13.81 3.90
N ALA A 11 -34.05 14.34 3.44
CA ALA A 11 -34.66 13.89 2.19
C ALA A 11 -33.87 14.37 0.98
N ALA A 12 -33.69 13.49 0.00
CA ALA A 12 -33.08 13.81 -1.28
C ALA A 12 -33.76 14.99 -1.97
N GLN A 13 -32.99 15.83 -2.64
CA GLN A 13 -33.48 17.03 -3.31
C GLN A 13 -33.12 17.04 -4.79
N SER A 14 -34.12 17.06 -5.66
CA SER A 14 -33.93 17.18 -7.10
C SER A 14 -33.80 18.64 -7.56
N GLY A 15 -33.22 18.84 -8.74
CA GLY A 15 -33.16 20.16 -9.37
C GLY A 15 -32.11 21.10 -8.74
N ILE A 16 -31.19 20.58 -7.94
CA ILE A 16 -30.08 21.36 -7.37
C ILE A 16 -28.98 21.45 -8.42
N GLU A 17 -28.57 22.67 -8.75
CA GLU A 17 -27.42 22.92 -9.60
C GLU A 17 -26.14 22.65 -8.80
N ILE A 18 -25.31 21.74 -9.29
CA ILE A 18 -23.99 21.44 -8.75
C ILE A 18 -22.93 21.94 -9.70
N VAL A 19 -22.03 22.79 -9.20
CA VAL A 19 -20.90 23.35 -9.92
C VAL A 19 -19.60 22.89 -9.24
N LEU A 20 -18.74 22.22 -10.00
CA LEU A 20 -17.40 21.84 -9.58
C LEU A 20 -16.42 22.93 -10.02
N LEU A 21 -15.67 23.49 -9.07
CA LEU A 21 -14.71 24.56 -9.30
C LEU A 21 -13.28 24.10 -8.96
N ASN A 22 -12.30 24.67 -9.65
CA ASN A 22 -10.90 24.58 -9.25
C ASN A 22 -10.51 25.61 -8.17
N ASP A 23 -9.25 25.57 -7.76
CA ASP A 23 -8.65 26.49 -6.78
C ASP A 23 -8.69 27.98 -7.19
N LYS A 24 -8.86 28.26 -8.48
CA LYS A 24 -9.02 29.60 -9.05
C LYS A 24 -10.48 30.03 -9.20
N GLY A 25 -11.43 29.19 -8.77
CA GLY A 25 -12.87 29.43 -8.89
C GLY A 25 -13.41 29.27 -10.31
N GLN A 26 -12.67 28.62 -11.22
CA GLN A 26 -13.12 28.33 -12.57
C GLN A 26 -13.98 27.07 -12.59
N THR A 27 -15.09 27.08 -13.32
CA THR A 27 -15.96 25.92 -13.50
C THR A 27 -15.25 24.83 -14.31
N LEU A 28 -15.10 23.66 -13.68
CA LEU A 28 -14.60 22.44 -14.30
C LEU A 28 -15.74 21.61 -14.88
N ALA A 29 -16.83 21.47 -14.13
CA ALA A 29 -18.00 20.70 -14.52
C ALA A 29 -19.27 21.24 -13.84
N GLN A 30 -20.42 20.96 -14.44
CA GLN A 30 -21.71 21.37 -13.91
C GLN A 30 -22.79 20.36 -14.30
N ALA A 31 -23.68 20.05 -13.36
CA ALA A 31 -24.84 19.19 -13.58
C ALA A 31 -25.96 19.52 -12.60
N THR A 32 -27.13 18.92 -12.81
CA THR A 32 -28.32 19.10 -11.95
C THR A 32 -28.69 17.78 -11.30
N SER A 33 -29.09 17.80 -10.03
CA SER A 33 -29.51 16.61 -9.30
C SER A 33 -30.80 15.99 -9.85
N ASP A 34 -30.80 14.67 -9.94
CA ASP A 34 -31.95 13.88 -10.37
C ASP A 34 -33.01 13.73 -9.25
N ALA A 35 -34.04 12.91 -9.48
CA ALA A 35 -35.11 12.66 -8.52
C ALA A 35 -34.63 12.04 -7.20
N GLN A 36 -33.46 11.40 -7.20
CA GLN A 36 -32.81 10.78 -6.05
C GLN A 36 -31.78 11.72 -5.40
N GLY A 37 -31.70 12.98 -5.86
CA GLY A 37 -30.70 13.94 -5.42
C GLY A 37 -29.28 13.58 -5.85
N HIS A 38 -29.13 12.68 -6.81
CA HIS A 38 -27.83 12.19 -7.26
C HIS A 38 -27.32 13.04 -8.43
N VAL A 39 -26.02 13.32 -8.39
CA VAL A 39 -25.28 13.95 -9.48
C VAL A 39 -24.00 13.15 -9.71
N GLN A 40 -23.77 12.77 -10.96
CA GLN A 40 -22.49 12.19 -11.38
C GLN A 40 -21.71 13.24 -12.17
N LEU A 41 -20.51 13.54 -11.69
CA LEU A 41 -19.52 14.36 -12.38
C LEU A 41 -18.24 13.56 -12.54
N GLU A 42 -17.51 13.80 -13.63
CA GLU A 42 -16.16 13.28 -13.80
C GLU A 42 -15.22 13.90 -12.76
N ALA A 43 -14.42 13.05 -12.12
CA ALA A 43 -13.46 13.50 -11.12
C ALA A 43 -12.27 14.21 -11.80
N ASP A 44 -11.92 15.40 -11.31
CA ASP A 44 -10.78 16.17 -11.78
C ASP A 44 -9.78 16.38 -10.64
N LYS A 45 -8.48 16.21 -10.91
CA LYS A 45 -7.41 16.43 -9.92
C LYS A 45 -7.29 17.89 -9.48
N ALA A 46 -7.76 18.82 -10.30
CA ALA A 46 -7.78 20.25 -9.99
C ALA A 46 -9.04 20.67 -9.22
N ALA A 47 -9.98 19.75 -8.96
CA ALA A 47 -11.18 20.05 -8.19
C ALA A 47 -10.83 20.51 -6.78
N ALA A 48 -11.40 21.64 -6.36
CA ALA A 48 -11.17 22.22 -5.05
C ALA A 48 -12.48 22.52 -4.32
N LEU A 49 -13.52 22.95 -5.02
CA LEU A 49 -14.78 23.34 -4.40
C LEU A 49 -15.98 22.74 -5.15
N LEU A 50 -16.97 22.30 -4.39
CA LEU A 50 -18.31 22.00 -4.88
C LEU A 50 -19.27 23.07 -4.39
N LEU A 51 -20.07 23.60 -5.31
CA LEU A 51 -21.07 24.62 -5.01
C LEU A 51 -22.44 24.10 -5.42
N ALA A 52 -23.36 24.04 -4.47
CA ALA A 52 -24.75 23.63 -4.68
C ALA A 52 -25.66 24.86 -4.62
N ARG A 53 -26.50 25.05 -5.65
CA ARG A 53 -27.47 26.15 -5.73
C ARG A 53 -28.88 25.66 -5.98
N LYS A 54 -29.84 26.24 -5.25
CA LYS A 54 -31.27 26.10 -5.49
C LYS A 54 -31.95 27.40 -5.09
N GLU A 55 -32.51 28.11 -6.08
CA GLU A 55 -33.12 29.43 -5.86
C GLU A 55 -32.14 30.39 -5.16
N GLU A 56 -32.47 30.88 -3.95
CA GLU A 56 -31.61 31.78 -3.15
C GLU A 56 -30.63 31.03 -2.24
N GLN A 57 -30.72 29.70 -2.16
CA GLN A 57 -29.89 28.88 -1.28
C GLN A 57 -28.57 28.51 -1.97
N THR A 58 -27.47 28.69 -1.24
CA THR A 58 -26.13 28.27 -1.67
C THR A 58 -25.43 27.49 -0.57
N THR A 59 -24.86 26.35 -0.91
CA THR A 59 -23.98 25.57 -0.04
C THR A 59 -22.65 25.35 -0.73
N LEU A 60 -21.57 25.41 0.03
CA LEU A 60 -20.21 25.19 -0.45
C LEU A 60 -19.57 24.04 0.33
N LEU A 61 -18.92 23.13 -0.39
CA LEU A 61 -18.15 22.03 0.15
C LEU A 61 -16.71 22.15 -0.37
N ASP A 62 -15.77 22.27 0.56
CA ASP A 62 -14.34 22.33 0.26
C ASP A 62 -13.75 20.92 0.16
N LEU A 63 -13.32 20.55 -1.05
CA LEU A 63 -12.72 19.25 -1.36
C LEU A 63 -11.23 19.17 -1.01
N THR A 64 -10.62 20.30 -0.62
CA THR A 64 -9.22 20.36 -0.18
C THR A 64 -9.08 20.00 1.30
N LEU A 65 -10.18 20.02 2.07
CA LEU A 65 -10.20 19.52 3.43
C LEU A 65 -10.02 17.99 3.45
N PRO A 66 -9.46 17.43 4.54
CA PRO A 66 -9.34 15.99 4.69
C PRO A 66 -10.69 15.29 4.52
N ALA A 67 -10.68 14.16 3.83
CA ALA A 67 -11.84 13.26 3.77
C ALA A 67 -12.20 12.77 5.18
N LEU A 68 -13.45 12.32 5.34
CA LEU A 68 -13.92 11.75 6.61
C LEU A 68 -13.02 10.59 7.04
N ASP A 69 -12.64 10.57 8.32
CA ASP A 69 -11.84 9.49 8.87
C ASP A 69 -12.65 8.18 8.91
N LEU A 70 -12.08 7.13 8.31
CA LEU A 70 -12.66 5.79 8.26
C LEU A 70 -11.81 4.77 9.05
N SER A 71 -10.93 5.23 9.94
CA SER A 71 -10.00 4.39 10.72
C SER A 71 -10.68 3.34 11.60
N GLU A 72 -11.91 3.59 12.06
CA GLU A 72 -12.73 2.63 12.81
C GLU A 72 -13.32 1.51 11.93
N PHE A 73 -13.27 1.66 10.60
CA PHE A 73 -13.79 0.69 9.64
C PHE A 73 -12.65 -0.14 9.02
N ASN A 74 -12.93 -1.42 8.75
CA ASN A 74 -11.97 -2.29 8.07
C ASN A 74 -11.98 -2.03 6.55
N VAL A 75 -11.38 -0.92 6.14
CA VAL A 75 -11.24 -0.49 4.73
C VAL A 75 -9.84 -0.72 4.17
N ALA A 76 -8.94 -1.32 4.95
CA ALA A 76 -7.58 -1.63 4.52
C ALA A 76 -7.56 -2.76 3.47
N GLY A 77 -6.66 -2.66 2.50
CA GLY A 77 -6.50 -3.67 1.45
C GLY A 77 -5.51 -3.23 0.39
N ALA A 78 -5.20 -4.15 -0.53
CA ALA A 78 -4.43 -3.81 -1.72
C ALA A 78 -5.20 -2.80 -2.57
N PRO A 79 -4.54 -1.79 -3.16
CA PRO A 79 -5.20 -0.91 -4.12
C PRO A 79 -5.88 -1.71 -5.23
N GLY A 80 -7.11 -1.32 -5.59
CA GLY A 80 -7.87 -1.97 -6.65
C GLY A 80 -7.26 -1.68 -8.02
N TYR A 81 -6.35 -2.53 -8.47
CA TYR A 81 -5.81 -2.46 -9.81
C TYR A 81 -6.70 -3.21 -10.82
N SER A 82 -6.88 -2.65 -12.02
CA SER A 82 -7.57 -3.33 -13.12
C SER A 82 -6.85 -4.62 -13.55
N LYS A 83 -5.52 -4.67 -13.37
CA LYS A 83 -4.67 -5.85 -13.55
C LYS A 83 -3.87 -6.12 -12.28
N GLN A 84 -3.90 -7.34 -11.77
CA GLN A 84 -3.13 -7.74 -10.61
C GLN A 84 -1.80 -8.33 -11.07
N PHE A 85 -0.68 -7.76 -10.63
CA PHE A 85 0.65 -8.31 -10.88
C PHE A 85 1.25 -8.76 -9.55
N PHE A 86 1.08 -10.05 -9.25
CA PHE A 86 1.56 -10.66 -8.02
C PHE A 86 3.06 -10.93 -8.13
N MET A 87 3.85 -10.23 -7.33
CA MET A 87 5.31 -10.34 -7.29
C MET A 87 5.73 -11.13 -6.06
N PHE A 88 6.60 -12.12 -6.25
CA PHE A 88 7.07 -12.97 -5.16
C PHE A 88 8.49 -13.49 -5.41
N GLY A 89 9.27 -13.60 -4.34
CA GLY A 89 10.61 -14.16 -4.34
C GLY A 89 10.76 -15.25 -3.28
N PRO A 90 11.88 -15.98 -3.27
CA PRO A 90 12.17 -16.96 -2.23
C PRO A 90 12.47 -16.33 -0.87
N ARG A 91 12.89 -15.05 -0.86
CA ARG A 91 13.21 -14.23 0.31
C ARG A 91 13.21 -12.76 -0.06
N ASP A 92 13.16 -11.91 0.95
CA ASP A 92 13.17 -10.45 0.92
C ASP A 92 14.46 -9.85 1.52
N LEU A 93 15.46 -10.66 1.86
CA LEU A 93 16.74 -10.21 2.42
C LEU A 93 17.92 -10.82 1.64
N TYR A 94 18.81 -9.96 1.14
CA TYR A 94 19.97 -10.30 0.33
C TYR A 94 21.24 -9.62 0.84
N ARG A 95 22.40 -10.16 0.49
CA ARG A 95 23.70 -9.51 0.69
C ARG A 95 24.20 -8.86 -0.61
N PRO A 96 25.07 -7.84 -0.53
CA PRO A 96 25.87 -7.41 -1.66
C PRO A 96 26.58 -8.61 -2.33
N GLY A 97 26.63 -8.63 -3.66
CA GLY A 97 27.17 -9.75 -4.45
C GLY A 97 26.21 -10.93 -4.68
N GLU A 98 25.06 -11.00 -4.02
CA GLU A 98 24.05 -12.04 -4.30
C GLU A 98 23.19 -11.71 -5.54
N THR A 99 22.52 -12.72 -6.09
CA THR A 99 21.52 -12.51 -7.14
C THR A 99 20.12 -12.48 -6.54
N VAL A 100 19.42 -11.36 -6.76
CA VAL A 100 18.02 -11.19 -6.41
C VAL A 100 17.17 -11.97 -7.41
N ILE A 101 16.28 -12.82 -6.91
CA ILE A 101 15.36 -13.63 -7.71
C ILE A 101 13.94 -13.15 -7.44
N LEU A 102 13.28 -12.67 -8.49
CA LEU A 102 11.89 -12.22 -8.46
C LEU A 102 11.07 -12.94 -9.52
N ASN A 103 9.89 -13.40 -9.12
CA ASN A 103 8.88 -13.99 -9.99
C ASN A 103 7.63 -13.11 -10.01
N GLY A 104 6.86 -13.19 -11.10
CA GLY A 104 5.61 -12.45 -11.26
C GLY A 104 4.52 -13.26 -11.94
N LEU A 105 3.26 -13.04 -11.52
CA LEU A 105 2.06 -13.57 -12.18
C LEU A 105 1.11 -12.41 -12.48
N LEU A 106 0.71 -12.27 -13.74
CA LEU A 106 -0.25 -11.24 -14.18
C LEU A 106 -1.64 -11.85 -14.33
N ARG A 107 -2.65 -11.23 -13.70
CA ARG A 107 -4.06 -11.63 -13.73
C ARG A 107 -4.96 -10.41 -13.88
N ASP A 108 -6.22 -10.62 -14.28
CA ASP A 108 -7.25 -9.58 -14.19
C ASP A 108 -7.69 -9.34 -12.74
N SER A 109 -8.67 -8.46 -12.53
CA SER A 109 -9.21 -8.15 -11.20
C SER A 109 -9.85 -9.34 -10.49
N ASP A 110 -10.27 -10.38 -11.22
CA ASP A 110 -10.90 -11.60 -10.70
C ASP A 110 -9.91 -12.76 -10.55
N GLY A 111 -8.62 -12.54 -10.83
CA GLY A 111 -7.59 -13.58 -10.77
C GLY A 111 -7.54 -14.51 -11.99
N LYS A 112 -8.22 -14.18 -13.09
CA LYS A 112 -8.20 -14.96 -14.34
C LYS A 112 -6.98 -14.61 -15.19
N THR A 113 -6.63 -15.51 -16.11
CA THR A 113 -5.52 -15.32 -17.05
C THR A 113 -5.81 -14.20 -18.04
N LEU A 114 -4.78 -13.43 -18.35
CA LEU A 114 -4.79 -12.41 -19.41
C LEU A 114 -3.94 -12.89 -20.60
N PRO A 115 -4.14 -12.33 -21.80
CA PRO A 115 -3.19 -12.50 -22.89
C PRO A 115 -1.78 -12.07 -22.47
N ASP A 116 -0.77 -12.77 -22.97
CA ASP A 116 0.62 -12.47 -22.68
C ASP A 116 0.96 -11.03 -23.10
N GLN A 117 1.53 -10.28 -22.17
CA GLN A 117 1.95 -8.90 -22.39
C GLN A 117 3.26 -8.59 -21.66
N PRO A 118 4.11 -7.69 -22.19
CA PRO A 118 5.31 -7.25 -21.50
C PRO A 118 4.97 -6.49 -20.21
N VAL A 119 5.83 -6.64 -19.20
CA VAL A 119 5.80 -5.83 -17.97
C VAL A 119 7.15 -5.13 -17.81
N LYS A 120 7.13 -3.80 -17.61
CA LYS A 120 8.35 -3.03 -17.34
C LYS A 120 8.71 -3.18 -15.86
N LEU A 121 9.89 -3.70 -15.58
CA LEU A 121 10.46 -3.85 -14.25
C LEU A 121 11.64 -2.88 -14.06
N GLU A 122 11.67 -2.17 -12.95
CA GLU A 122 12.73 -1.23 -12.58
C GLU A 122 13.30 -1.62 -11.22
N VAL A 123 14.60 -1.86 -11.14
CA VAL A 123 15.30 -2.07 -9.87
C VAL A 123 15.74 -0.73 -9.33
N VAL A 124 15.30 -0.38 -8.13
CA VAL A 124 15.47 0.93 -7.51
C VAL A 124 16.29 0.80 -6.23
N LYS A 125 17.32 1.62 -6.11
CA LYS A 125 18.18 1.74 -4.93
C LYS A 125 17.48 2.44 -3.75
N PRO A 126 18.06 2.37 -2.54
CA PRO A 126 17.60 3.13 -1.39
C PRO A 126 17.59 4.65 -1.62
N ASP A 127 18.49 5.17 -2.46
CA ASP A 127 18.55 6.59 -2.84
C ASP A 127 17.47 7.00 -3.87
N GLY A 128 16.62 6.06 -4.31
CA GLY A 128 15.56 6.27 -5.29
C GLY A 128 16.02 6.21 -6.76
N GLN A 129 17.33 6.02 -7.03
CA GLN A 129 17.82 5.92 -8.39
C GLN A 129 17.50 4.54 -9.01
N VAL A 130 17.13 4.55 -10.29
CA VAL A 130 16.89 3.34 -11.07
C VAL A 130 18.23 2.77 -11.53
N MET A 131 18.55 1.55 -11.11
CA MET A 131 19.78 0.85 -11.49
C MET A 131 19.64 0.05 -12.77
N ARG A 132 18.44 -0.49 -13.01
CA ARG A 132 18.16 -1.30 -14.19
C ARG A 132 16.69 -1.23 -14.55
N THR A 133 16.41 -1.01 -15.83
CA THR A 133 15.09 -1.18 -16.43
C THR A 133 15.12 -2.41 -17.33
N VAL A 134 14.13 -3.29 -17.18
CA VAL A 134 13.96 -4.50 -17.98
C VAL A 134 12.51 -4.59 -18.45
N VAL A 135 12.31 -4.98 -19.71
CA VAL A 135 10.98 -5.37 -20.20
C VAL A 135 10.89 -6.89 -20.10
N SER A 136 10.17 -7.37 -19.09
CA SER A 136 9.99 -8.81 -18.82
C SER A 136 8.84 -9.36 -19.66
N GLN A 137 9.10 -10.45 -20.37
CA GLN A 137 8.09 -11.23 -21.10
C GLN A 137 7.73 -12.47 -20.27
N PRO A 138 6.46 -12.90 -20.28
CA PRO A 138 6.07 -14.13 -19.61
C PRO A 138 6.60 -15.35 -20.39
N GLU A 139 7.06 -16.35 -19.65
CA GLU A 139 7.32 -17.71 -20.16
C GLU A 139 6.30 -18.65 -19.51
N ASN A 140 5.38 -19.22 -20.30
CA ASN A 140 4.27 -20.03 -19.79
C ASN A 140 3.43 -19.31 -18.71
N GLY A 141 3.20 -18.00 -18.90
CA GLY A 141 2.46 -17.16 -17.96
C GLY A 141 3.22 -16.75 -16.68
N LEU A 142 4.51 -17.05 -16.59
CA LEU A 142 5.38 -16.68 -15.47
C LEU A 142 6.41 -15.62 -15.89
N TYR A 143 6.46 -14.52 -15.15
CA TYR A 143 7.47 -13.48 -15.29
C TYR A 143 8.64 -13.77 -14.35
N ARG A 144 9.86 -13.48 -14.81
CA ARG A 144 11.09 -13.67 -14.02
C ARG A 144 12.02 -12.48 -14.17
N LEU A 145 12.71 -12.15 -13.09
CA LEU A 145 13.82 -11.22 -13.04
C LEU A 145 14.92 -11.79 -12.14
N ASN A 146 16.10 -11.95 -12.70
CA ASN A 146 17.33 -12.24 -11.97
C ASN A 146 18.24 -11.02 -12.05
N TYR A 147 18.52 -10.40 -10.91
CA TYR A 147 19.33 -9.20 -10.81
C TYR A 147 20.57 -9.46 -9.92
N PRO A 148 21.78 -9.53 -10.51
CA PRO A 148 23.00 -9.64 -9.72
C PRO A 148 23.29 -8.30 -9.03
N LEU A 149 23.38 -8.31 -7.70
CA LEU A 149 23.85 -7.16 -6.93
C LEU A 149 25.37 -7.04 -7.07
N ASP A 150 25.85 -5.81 -7.21
CA ASP A 150 27.29 -5.54 -7.11
C ASP A 150 27.80 -5.89 -5.71
N ILE A 151 29.07 -6.27 -5.59
CA ILE A 151 29.71 -6.54 -4.30
C ILE A 151 29.77 -5.27 -3.42
N ASN A 152 29.73 -4.09 -4.03
CA ASN A 152 29.69 -2.79 -3.38
C ASN A 152 28.28 -2.16 -3.42
N ALA A 153 27.23 -2.96 -3.65
CA ALA A 153 25.86 -2.46 -3.63
C ALA A 153 25.55 -1.82 -2.26
N PRO A 154 24.96 -0.61 -2.22
CA PRO A 154 24.61 0.03 -0.96
C PRO A 154 23.60 -0.81 -0.17
N THR A 155 23.77 -0.81 1.16
CA THR A 155 22.81 -1.44 2.06
C THR A 155 21.54 -0.59 2.22
N GLY A 156 20.47 -1.21 2.71
CA GLY A 156 19.19 -0.58 2.96
C GLY A 156 18.04 -1.22 2.19
N LEU A 157 16.92 -0.48 2.13
CA LEU A 157 15.70 -0.91 1.48
C LEU A 157 15.76 -0.65 -0.03
N TRP A 158 15.71 -1.72 -0.81
CA TRP A 158 15.60 -1.70 -2.26
C TRP A 158 14.20 -2.11 -2.69
N HIS A 159 13.84 -1.73 -3.91
CA HIS A 159 12.52 -2.03 -4.47
C HIS A 159 12.62 -2.44 -5.94
N VAL A 160 11.81 -3.41 -6.35
CA VAL A 160 11.49 -3.62 -7.78
C VAL A 160 10.13 -3.02 -8.06
N ARG A 161 10.07 -2.07 -9.00
CA ARG A 161 8.83 -1.44 -9.46
C ARG A 161 8.37 -2.06 -10.77
N ALA A 162 7.10 -2.45 -10.83
CA ALA A 162 6.48 -3.01 -12.02
C ALA A 162 5.42 -2.07 -12.60
N ASN A 163 5.44 -1.88 -13.92
CA ASN A 163 4.40 -1.18 -14.69
C ASN A 163 3.80 -2.14 -15.72
N THR A 164 2.49 -2.35 -15.65
CA THR A 164 1.73 -3.28 -16.51
C THR A 164 1.11 -2.59 -17.74
N GLY A 165 1.45 -1.32 -17.97
CA GLY A 165 0.91 -0.46 -19.03
C GLY A 165 -0.16 0.53 -18.55
N ASP A 166 -0.53 0.49 -17.26
CA ASP A 166 -1.54 1.35 -16.63
C ASP A 166 -0.95 2.59 -15.94
N ASN A 167 0.39 2.75 -15.96
CA ASN A 167 1.12 3.81 -15.25
C ASN A 167 0.90 3.83 -13.73
N LEU A 168 0.37 2.75 -13.16
CA LEU A 168 0.31 2.53 -11.73
C LEU A 168 1.43 1.57 -11.34
N LEU A 169 2.37 2.06 -10.53
CA LEU A 169 3.52 1.26 -10.12
C LEU A 169 3.12 0.29 -9.01
N ARG A 170 3.56 -0.96 -9.13
CA ARG A 170 3.48 -1.98 -8.08
C ARG A 170 4.89 -2.18 -7.54
N SER A 171 5.06 -2.20 -6.23
CA SER A 171 6.38 -2.35 -5.59
C SER A 171 6.53 -3.74 -4.97
N TRP A 172 7.71 -4.32 -5.11
CA TRP A 172 8.16 -5.45 -4.31
C TRP A 172 9.46 -5.07 -3.62
N ASP A 173 9.45 -5.15 -2.30
CA ASP A 173 10.49 -4.59 -1.45
C ASP A 173 11.44 -5.70 -1.00
N PHE A 174 12.73 -5.40 -0.95
CA PHE A 174 13.74 -6.30 -0.40
C PHE A 174 14.87 -5.53 0.24
N HIS A 175 15.46 -6.08 1.29
CA HIS A 175 16.60 -5.52 1.98
C HIS A 175 17.90 -6.03 1.39
N VAL A 176 18.87 -5.14 1.25
CA VAL A 176 20.26 -5.48 0.99
C VAL A 176 21.04 -5.11 2.24
N GLU A 177 21.57 -6.09 2.96
CA GLU A 177 22.28 -5.85 4.22
C GLU A 177 23.50 -6.75 4.30
N ASP A 178 24.52 -6.32 5.04
CA ASP A 178 25.60 -7.20 5.46
C ASP A 178 25.16 -7.94 6.73
N PHE A 179 24.49 -9.08 6.55
CA PHE A 179 23.96 -9.88 7.65
C PHE A 179 24.66 -11.23 7.76
N MET A 180 24.90 -11.64 9.01
CA MET A 180 25.20 -13.04 9.33
C MET A 180 23.87 -13.76 9.59
N PRO A 181 23.56 -14.85 8.87
CA PRO A 181 22.34 -15.61 9.10
C PRO A 181 22.22 -15.99 10.57
N GLU A 182 21.04 -15.79 11.15
CA GLU A 182 20.76 -16.21 12.50
C GLU A 182 20.97 -17.73 12.63
N ARG A 183 21.56 -18.14 13.75
CA ARG A 183 21.85 -19.56 14.03
C ARG A 183 21.03 -20.10 15.20
N MET A 184 20.25 -19.23 15.83
CA MET A 184 19.44 -19.50 17.01
C MET A 184 18.09 -18.81 16.83
N ALA A 185 17.04 -19.43 17.33
CA ALA A 185 15.75 -18.80 17.53
C ALA A 185 15.63 -18.36 19.00
N LEU A 186 15.03 -17.19 19.22
CA LEU A 186 14.70 -16.65 20.54
C LEU A 186 13.22 -16.25 20.55
N ASN A 187 12.43 -16.90 21.38
CA ASN A 187 11.03 -16.58 21.59
C ASN A 187 10.85 -15.92 22.95
N LEU A 188 10.23 -14.73 22.94
CA LEU A 188 9.83 -13.99 24.13
C LEU A 188 8.30 -13.92 24.15
N THR A 189 7.67 -14.43 25.20
CA THR A 189 6.20 -14.45 25.31
C THR A 189 5.76 -13.77 26.59
N ALA A 190 4.77 -12.88 26.48
CA ALA A 190 4.11 -12.21 27.59
C ALA A 190 2.62 -12.57 27.63
N GLN A 191 1.91 -12.13 28.68
CA GLN A 191 0.46 -12.25 28.73
C GLN A 191 -0.19 -11.33 27.69
N LYS A 192 -1.25 -11.82 27.01
CA LYS A 192 -1.98 -11.05 26.00
C LYS A 192 -2.92 -10.01 26.63
N THR A 193 -3.46 -10.30 27.80
CA THR A 193 -4.33 -9.40 28.54
C THR A 193 -3.51 -8.35 29.28
N PRO A 194 -3.89 -7.07 29.23
CA PRO A 194 -3.26 -6.04 30.06
C PRO A 194 -3.25 -6.45 31.53
N LEU A 195 -2.12 -6.20 32.19
CA LEU A 195 -1.92 -6.46 33.60
C LEU A 195 -2.49 -5.31 34.44
N ALA A 196 -3.00 -5.60 35.63
CA ALA A 196 -3.28 -4.55 36.60
C ALA A 196 -1.97 -3.95 37.13
N PRO A 197 -1.97 -2.70 37.62
CA PRO A 197 -0.75 -2.06 38.13
C PRO A 197 -0.07 -2.82 39.28
N ALA A 198 -0.81 -3.63 40.03
CA ALA A 198 -0.30 -4.43 41.14
C ALA A 198 0.27 -5.80 40.69
N ASP A 199 0.03 -6.21 39.45
CA ASP A 199 0.46 -7.50 38.95
C ASP A 199 1.94 -7.46 38.54
N GLU A 200 2.63 -8.59 38.74
CA GLU A 200 4.04 -8.75 38.36
C GLU A 200 4.18 -8.97 36.85
N VAL A 201 5.06 -8.20 36.21
CA VAL A 201 5.37 -8.35 34.77
C VAL A 201 6.27 -9.58 34.56
N LYS A 202 5.80 -10.57 33.81
CA LYS A 202 6.53 -11.80 33.51
C LYS A 202 6.69 -12.01 32.01
N PHE A 203 7.88 -12.45 31.62
CA PHE A 203 8.20 -12.89 30.26
C PHE A 203 8.71 -14.32 30.30
N SER A 204 8.16 -15.19 29.45
CA SER A 204 8.72 -16.50 29.18
C SER A 204 9.76 -16.38 28.07
N VAL A 205 10.95 -16.95 28.29
CA VAL A 205 12.06 -16.91 27.33
C VAL A 205 12.43 -18.32 26.93
N VAL A 206 12.42 -18.59 25.63
CA VAL A 206 12.81 -19.89 25.07
C VAL A 206 13.81 -19.67 23.94
N GLY A 207 15.01 -20.24 24.09
CA GLY A 207 16.08 -20.18 23.10
C GLY A 207 16.54 -21.56 22.65
N TYR A 208 16.78 -21.74 21.36
CA TYR A 208 17.34 -22.97 20.80
C TYR A 208 18.12 -22.66 19.53
N TYR A 209 19.12 -23.50 19.22
CA TYR A 209 19.84 -23.45 17.97
C TYR A 209 18.95 -23.97 16.83
N LEU A 210 19.07 -23.39 15.63
CA LEU A 210 18.26 -23.77 14.47
C LEU A 210 18.51 -25.21 13.98
N TYR A 211 19.59 -25.85 14.44
CA TYR A 211 19.84 -27.28 14.23
C TYR A 211 19.19 -28.20 15.29
N GLY A 212 18.43 -27.64 16.25
CA GLY A 212 17.56 -28.37 17.18
C GLY A 212 18.04 -28.51 18.62
N ALA A 213 19.26 -28.08 18.97
CA ALA A 213 19.74 -28.15 20.35
C ALA A 213 19.20 -27.00 21.22
N PRO A 214 18.92 -27.21 22.51
CA PRO A 214 18.58 -26.12 23.43
C PRO A 214 19.77 -25.17 23.62
N ALA A 215 19.48 -23.89 23.85
CA ALA A 215 20.49 -22.86 24.16
C ALA A 215 20.97 -22.96 25.63
N ASN A 216 21.41 -24.15 26.05
CA ASN A 216 21.78 -24.43 27.43
C ASN A 216 23.10 -23.74 27.79
N GLY A 217 23.10 -22.96 28.88
CA GLY A 217 24.26 -22.18 29.33
C GLY A 217 24.51 -20.91 28.54
N ASN A 218 23.67 -20.57 27.56
CA ASN A 218 23.79 -19.32 26.82
C ASN A 218 23.39 -18.13 27.69
N THR A 219 24.16 -17.04 27.59
CA THR A 219 23.84 -15.77 28.24
C THR A 219 22.69 -15.07 27.52
N LEU A 220 21.66 -14.68 28.25
CA LEU A 220 20.64 -13.73 27.79
C LEU A 220 20.93 -12.34 28.37
N GLN A 221 21.07 -11.35 27.50
CA GLN A 221 21.15 -9.94 27.90
C GLN A 221 19.93 -9.21 27.36
N GLY A 222 19.39 -8.25 28.12
CA GLY A 222 18.24 -7.46 27.72
C GLY A 222 18.05 -6.24 28.59
N GLN A 223 17.17 -5.34 28.16
CA GLN A 223 16.74 -4.18 28.94
C GLN A 223 15.22 -4.18 29.09
N LEU A 224 14.74 -3.70 30.23
CA LEU A 224 13.32 -3.46 30.48
C LEU A 224 13.05 -1.96 30.51
N PHE A 225 12.06 -1.53 29.73
CA PHE A 225 11.67 -0.13 29.61
C PHE A 225 10.19 0.01 29.96
N LEU A 226 9.85 1.07 30.69
CA LEU A 226 8.49 1.58 30.84
C LEU A 226 8.41 2.88 30.04
N ARG A 227 7.41 3.00 29.16
CA ARG A 227 7.14 4.21 28.37
C ARG A 227 5.88 4.89 28.86
#